data_AF-A0A2T2YA82-F1
#
_entry.id   AF-A0A2T2YA82-F1
#
_cell.length_a   1.000
_cell.length_b   1.000
_cell.length_c   1.000
_cell.angle_alpha   90.00
_cell.angle_beta   90.00
_cell.angle_gamma   90.00
#
_symmetry.space_group_name_H-M   'P 1'
#
loop_
_entity.id
_entity.type
_entity.pdbx_description
1 polymer ?
#
loop_
_entity_poly.entity_id
_entity_poly.type
_entity_poly.pdbx_seq_one_letter_code
_entity_poly.pdbx_strand_id
1 'polypeptide(L)' 'MAYNDFDNDAAELRARSNWTETKGKIRQEYGHLTDDDLEYAEGTQEEWFGKIGDKIGKAAQDVKNWMARL' A
#
# COMPACT_ATOMS: atom_id res chain seq x y z
N MET A 1 -18.46 -9.18 31.71
CA MET A 1 -18.19 -9.72 30.36
C MET A 1 -17.61 -8.57 29.55
N ALA A 2 -16.29 -8.44 29.50
CA ALA A 2 -15.62 -7.40 28.73
C ALA A 2 -15.40 -7.95 27.32
N TYR A 3 -15.92 -7.22 26.32
CA TYR A 3 -15.72 -7.53 24.91
C TYR A 3 -14.23 -7.25 24.59
N ASN A 4 -13.51 -8.24 24.07
CA ASN A 4 -12.07 -8.13 23.80
C ASN A 4 -11.86 -7.35 22.49
N ASP A 5 -11.47 -6.08 22.60
CA ASP A 5 -11.07 -5.20 21.47
C ASP A 5 -9.67 -5.53 20.89
N PHE A 6 -8.96 -6.53 21.43
CA PHE A 6 -7.55 -6.83 21.09
C PHE A 6 -7.32 -7.50 19.72
N ASP A 7 -8.36 -8.01 19.06
CA ASP A 7 -8.23 -8.76 17.80
C ASP A 7 -8.17 -7.84 16.55
N ASN A 8 -8.69 -6.60 16.63
CA ASN A 8 -8.66 -5.67 15.50
C ASN A 8 -7.28 -5.02 15.31
N ASP A 9 -6.66 -4.58 16.41
CA ASP A 9 -5.32 -3.97 16.38
C ASP A 9 -4.25 -4.94 15.83
N ALA A 10 -4.33 -6.24 16.15
CA ALA A 10 -3.33 -7.21 15.69
C ALA A 10 -3.42 -7.51 14.17
N ALA A 11 -4.61 -7.37 13.59
CA ALA A 11 -4.83 -7.49 12.15
C ALA A 11 -4.41 -6.20 11.42
N GLU A 12 -4.77 -5.03 11.95
CA GLU A 12 -4.30 -3.73 11.45
C GLU A 12 -2.79 -3.59 11.55
N LEU A 13 -2.17 -3.99 12.66
CA LEU A 13 -0.72 -3.96 12.86
C LEU A 13 -0.01 -4.88 11.85
N ARG A 14 -0.56 -6.06 11.54
CA ARG A 14 0.01 -6.96 10.52
C ARG A 14 -0.18 -6.42 9.10
N ALA A 15 -1.34 -5.85 8.80
CA ALA A 15 -1.60 -5.19 7.52
C ALA A 15 -0.69 -3.96 7.32
N ARG A 16 -0.51 -3.13 8.37
CA ARG A 16 0.45 -2.01 8.39
C ARG A 16 1.90 -2.46 8.31
N SER A 17 2.26 -3.56 8.97
CA SER A 17 3.63 -4.10 8.91
C SER A 17 3.95 -4.55 7.49
N ASN A 18 3.05 -5.31 6.87
CA ASN A 18 3.24 -5.75 5.49
C ASN A 18 3.24 -4.56 4.52
N TRP A 19 2.37 -3.58 4.73
CA TRP A 19 2.32 -2.35 3.93
C TRP A 19 3.59 -1.50 4.01
N THR A 20 4.18 -1.38 5.19
CA THR A 20 5.43 -0.63 5.38
C THR A 20 6.56 -1.28 4.59
N GLU A 21 6.63 -2.61 4.57
CA GLU A 21 7.57 -3.36 3.74
C GLU A 21 7.28 -3.18 2.25
N THR A 22 6.02 -3.26 1.83
CA THR A 22 5.61 -3.03 0.44
C THR A 22 6.06 -1.64 -0.02
N LYS A 23 5.80 -0.59 0.77
CA LYS A 23 6.25 0.79 0.48
C LYS A 23 7.77 0.90 0.40
N GLY A 24 8.49 0.22 1.28
CA GLY A 24 9.95 0.13 1.23
C GLY A 24 10.46 -0.46 -0.09
N LYS A 25 9.89 -1.59 -0.53
CA LYS A 25 10.22 -2.21 -1.83
C LYS A 25 9.88 -1.28 -3.00
N ILE A 26 8.72 -0.62 -2.93
CA ILE A 26 8.29 0.31 -3.98
C ILE A 26 9.26 1.48 -4.13
N ARG A 27 9.70 2.08 -3.02
CA ARG A 27 10.70 3.15 -3.03
C ARG A 27 12.08 2.68 -3.51
N GLN A 28 12.47 1.44 -3.23
CA GLN A 28 13.74 0.90 -3.70
C GLN A 28 13.73 0.74 -5.23
N GLU A 29 12.64 0.25 -5.80
CA GLU A 29 12.49 0.07 -7.25
C GLU A 29 12.26 1.42 -7.97
N TYR A 30 11.48 2.31 -7.35
CA TYR A 30 11.09 3.61 -7.90
C TYR A 30 11.52 4.72 -6.94
N GLY A 31 12.81 5.03 -6.93
CA GLY A 31 13.43 6.03 -6.03
C GLY A 31 12.93 7.48 -6.18
N HIS A 32 11.98 7.74 -7.09
CA HIS A 32 11.31 9.02 -7.25
C HIS A 32 9.95 9.09 -6.51
N LEU A 33 9.43 7.96 -6.02
CA LEU A 33 8.21 7.92 -5.23
C LEU A 33 8.50 8.27 -3.78
N THR A 34 7.70 9.17 -3.22
CA THR A 34 7.76 9.56 -1.80
C THR A 34 6.75 8.76 -0.96
N ASP A 35 6.90 8.78 0.36
CA ASP A 35 5.89 8.22 1.27
C ASP A 35 4.51 8.86 1.07
N ASP A 36 4.47 10.14 0.66
CA ASP A 36 3.27 10.89 0.31
C ASP A 36 2.58 10.32 -0.94
N ASP A 37 3.35 9.98 -1.97
CA ASP A 37 2.85 9.35 -3.19
C ASP A 37 2.33 7.92 -2.94
N LEU A 38 2.83 7.26 -1.88
CA LEU A 38 2.40 5.93 -1.44
C LEU A 38 1.36 5.98 -0.33
N GLU A 39 0.83 7.15 0.00
CA GLU A 39 -0.22 7.30 1.00
C GLU A 39 -1.52 6.72 0.46
N TYR A 40 -1.99 5.65 1.10
CA TYR A 40 -3.24 5.00 0.76
C TYR A 40 -4.35 5.52 1.69
N ALA A 41 -5.39 6.08 1.08
CA ALA A 41 -6.64 6.39 1.78
C ALA A 41 -7.63 5.24 1.61
N GLU A 42 -8.23 4.81 2.71
CA GLU A 42 -9.23 3.73 2.68
C GLU A 42 -10.40 4.09 1.76
N GLY A 43 -10.73 3.18 0.85
CA GLY A 43 -11.79 3.39 -0.15
C GLY A 43 -11.32 4.04 -1.45
N THR A 44 -10.08 4.51 -1.56
CA THR A 44 -9.55 5.13 -2.81
C THR A 44 -8.60 4.20 -3.57
N GLN A 45 -8.81 2.88 -3.48
CA GLN A 45 -7.89 1.87 -4.02
C GLN A 45 -7.62 2.05 -5.52
N GLU A 46 -8.67 2.26 -6.33
CA GLU A 46 -8.53 2.42 -7.78
C GLU A 46 -7.78 3.70 -8.16
N GLU A 47 -8.11 4.83 -7.53
CA GLU A 47 -7.40 6.10 -7.73
C GLU A 47 -5.95 6.03 -7.29
N TRP A 48 -5.67 5.34 -6.18
CA TRP A 48 -4.32 5.19 -5.65
C TRP A 48 -3.42 4.41 -6.61
N PHE A 49 -3.90 3.29 -7.15
CA PHE A 49 -3.16 2.55 -8.19
C PHE A 49 -2.96 3.38 -9.46
N GLY A 50 -3.95 4.21 -9.82
CA GLY A 50 -3.84 5.17 -10.92
C GLY A 50 -2.72 6.18 -10.71
N LYS A 51 -2.70 6.86 -9.55
CA LYS A 51 -1.68 7.86 -9.21
C LYS A 51 -0.26 7.28 -9.22
N ILE A 52 -0.08 6.10 -8.64
CA ILE A 52 1.23 5.42 -8.65
C ILE A 52 1.61 5.03 -10.06
N GLY A 53 0.65 4.50 -10.84
CA GLY A 53 0.84 4.18 -12.24
C GLY A 53 1.33 5.37 -13.05
N ASP A 54 0.68 6.53 -12.91
CA ASP A 54 1.07 7.78 -13.56
C ASP A 54 2.49 8.21 -13.20
N LYS A 55 2.87 8.09 -11.92
CA LYS A 55 4.21 8.46 -11.44
C LYS A 55 5.31 7.58 -12.01
N ILE A 56 5.09 6.27 -12.06
CA ILE A 56 6.08 5.30 -12.55
C ILE A 56 5.96 5.00 -14.05
N GLY A 57 5.00 5.63 -14.74
CA GLY A 57 4.72 5.42 -16.15
C GLY A 57 4.17 4.02 -16.49
N LYS A 58 3.37 3.42 -15.59
CA LYS A 58 2.74 2.10 -15.77
C LYS A 58 1.23 2.19 -15.64
N ALA A 59 0.50 1.24 -16.22
CA ALA A 59 -0.93 1.16 -16.01
C ALA A 59 -1.24 0.79 -14.55
N ALA A 60 -2.35 1.30 -14.01
CA ALA A 60 -2.84 0.95 -12.66
C ALA A 60 -2.91 -0.57 -12.45
N GLN A 61 -3.29 -1.32 -13.48
CA GLN A 61 -3.35 -2.79 -13.46
C GLN A 61 -1.96 -3.43 -13.31
N ASP A 62 -0.93 -2.88 -13.97
CA ASP A 62 0.45 -3.37 -13.84
C ASP A 62 0.98 -3.13 -12.42
N VAL A 63 0.68 -1.96 -11.84
CA VAL A 63 1.01 -1.63 -10.45
C VAL A 63 0.37 -2.65 -9.51
N LYS A 64 -0.94 -2.89 -9.67
CA LYS A 64 -1.69 -3.86 -8.87
C LYS A 64 -1.13 -5.27 -8.97
N ASN A 65 -0.84 -5.73 -10.19
CA ASN A 65 -0.27 -7.04 -10.45
C ASN A 65 1.16 -7.18 -9.89
N TRP A 66 1.94 -6.10 -9.92
CA TRP A 66 3.28 -6.08 -9.36
C TRP A 66 3.25 -6.11 -7.84
N MET A 67 2.42 -5.28 -7.20
CA MET A 67 2.26 -5.30 -5.73
C MET A 67 1.70 -6.62 -5.22
N ALA A 68 0.82 -7.28 -5.96
CA ALA A 68 0.31 -8.61 -5.62
C ALA A 68 1.38 -9.73 -5.70
N ARG A 69 2.56 -9.45 -6.28
CA ARG A 69 3.69 -10.38 -6.39
C ARG A 69 4.84 -10.05 -5.43
N LEU A 70 4.77 -8.93 -4.71
CA LEU A 70 5.78 -8.52 -3.72
C LEU A 70 5.68 -9.32 -2.43
#